data_AF-A0A2Z3I788-F1
#
_entry.id   AF-A0A2Z3I788-F1
#
_cell.length_a   1.000
_cell.length_b   1.000
_cell.length_c   1.000
_cell.angle_alpha   90.00
_cell.angle_beta   90.00
_cell.angle_gamma   90.00
#
_symmetry.space_group_name_H-M   'P 1'
#
loop_
_entity.id
_entity.type
_entity.pdbx_description
1 polymer ?
#
loop_
_entity_poly.entity_id
_entity_poly.type
_entity_poly.pdbx_seq_one_letter_code
_entity_poly.pdbx_strand_id
1 'polypeptide(L)'
;MTENALAERLKEERKRLDMSQKEIAQKVSVNRETWSRYETAKMLPSTIVLLSAMRFGLDASYVLTGKKSELSYTTKEAKSLTLKASEEMTAYNSSPDMKLTSREQTLITYYREVNHEGKKTIDDIAKLLAMQQVKS
;
A
#
# COMPACT_ATOMS: atom_id res chain seq x y z
N MET A 1 -15.09 20.00 6.43
CA MET A 1 -13.64 19.73 6.58
C MET A 1 -12.92 20.95 6.04
N THR A 2 -12.11 21.64 6.85
CA THR A 2 -11.40 22.84 6.39
C THR A 2 -10.17 22.43 5.57
N GLU A 3 -9.94 23.07 4.43
CA GLU A 3 -8.79 22.83 3.54
C GLU A 3 -7.45 22.92 4.27
N ASN A 4 -7.41 23.76 5.32
CA ASN A 4 -6.28 23.93 6.22
C ASN A 4 -5.83 22.60 6.88
N ALA A 5 -6.77 21.70 7.19
CA ALA A 5 -6.45 20.42 7.82
C ALA A 5 -5.76 19.44 6.85
N LEU A 6 -6.09 19.49 5.54
CA LEU A 6 -5.44 18.66 4.53
C LEU A 6 -4.00 19.14 4.29
N ALA A 7 -3.82 20.45 4.17
CA ALA A 7 -2.51 21.06 3.94
C ALA A 7 -1.52 20.72 5.08
N GLU A 8 -1.96 20.78 6.33
CA GLU A 8 -1.11 20.39 7.47
C GLU A 8 -0.79 18.89 7.46
N ARG A 9 -1.75 18.01 7.15
CA ARG A 9 -1.46 16.56 7.03
C ARG A 9 -0.50 16.22 5.88
N LEU A 10 -0.60 16.93 4.76
CA LEU A 10 0.35 16.77 3.65
C LEU A 10 1.77 17.14 4.08
N LYS A 11 1.91 18.22 4.85
CA LYS A 11 3.18 18.68 5.41
C LYS A 11 3.72 17.74 6.49
N GLU A 12 2.85 17.17 7.32
CA GLU A 12 3.21 16.12 8.28
C GLU A 12 3.77 14.89 7.56
N GLU A 13 3.12 14.41 6.51
CA GLU A 13 3.59 13.25 5.74
C GLU A 13 4.93 13.52 5.07
N ARG A 14 5.13 14.71 4.47
CA ARG A 14 6.44 15.08 3.93
C ARG A 14 7.52 15.03 5.01
N LYS A 15 7.24 15.60 6.19
CA LYS A 15 8.18 15.59 7.32
C LYS A 15 8.44 14.17 7.84
N ARG A 16 7.42 13.31 7.89
CA ARG A 16 7.55 11.89 8.26
C ARG A 16 8.50 11.15 7.33
N LEU A 17 8.50 11.52 6.06
CA LEU A 17 9.40 10.98 5.03
C LEU A 17 10.81 11.62 5.03
N ASP A 18 11.09 12.53 5.96
CA ASP A 18 12.35 13.27 6.09
C ASP A 18 12.76 14.02 4.81
N MET A 19 11.77 14.61 4.12
CA MET A 19 12.01 15.36 2.87
C MET A 19 11.83 16.86 3.08
N SER A 20 12.69 17.66 2.46
CA SER A 20 12.46 19.08 2.22
C SER A 20 11.34 19.29 1.20
N GLN A 21 10.75 20.49 1.17
CA GLN A 21 9.77 20.87 0.12
C GLN A 21 10.35 20.76 -1.29
N LYS A 22 11.67 21.00 -1.45
CA LYS A 22 12.35 20.91 -2.75
C LYS A 22 12.45 19.46 -3.22
N GLU A 23 12.84 18.55 -2.33
CA GLU A 23 13.02 17.13 -2.68
C GLU A 23 11.71 16.46 -3.07
N ILE A 24 10.65 16.64 -2.28
CA ILE A 24 9.37 16.03 -2.60
C ILE A 24 8.75 16.62 -3.88
N ALA A 25 8.91 17.93 -4.11
CA ALA A 25 8.44 18.59 -5.33
C ALA A 25 9.12 17.99 -6.57
N GLN A 26 10.45 17.80 -6.51
CA GLN A 26 11.20 17.14 -7.57
C GLN A 26 10.70 15.71 -7.83
N LYS A 27 10.43 14.94 -6.77
CA LYS A 27 9.93 13.55 -6.90
C LYS A 27 8.55 13.45 -7.55
N VAL A 28 7.69 14.45 -7.37
CA VAL A 28 6.35 14.49 -8.00
C VAL A 28 6.30 15.34 -9.28
N SER A 29 7.46 15.76 -9.79
CA SER A 29 7.60 16.57 -11.01
C SER A 29 6.87 17.91 -10.96
N VAL A 30 6.89 18.60 -9.82
CA VAL A 30 6.42 19.97 -9.65
C VAL A 30 7.55 20.87 -9.14
N ASN A 31 7.38 22.19 -9.22
CA ASN A 31 8.34 23.11 -8.63
C ASN A 31 8.11 23.26 -7.10
N ARG A 32 9.12 23.75 -6.38
CA ARG A 32 9.07 23.94 -4.92
C ARG A 32 7.91 24.86 -4.47
N GLU A 33 7.64 25.91 -5.25
CA GLU A 33 6.58 26.88 -4.94
C GLU A 33 5.19 26.25 -4.99
N THR A 34 4.91 25.45 -6.02
CA THR A 34 3.71 24.64 -6.16
C THR A 34 3.50 23.74 -4.94
N TRP A 35 4.55 23.06 -4.48
CA TRP A 35 4.46 22.26 -3.26
C TRP A 35 4.18 23.11 -2.01
N SER A 36 4.85 24.26 -1.88
CA SER A 36 4.58 25.20 -0.78
C SER A 36 3.13 25.73 -0.78
N ARG A 37 2.51 25.89 -1.95
CA ARG A 37 1.10 26.28 -2.07
C ARG A 37 0.16 25.18 -1.59
N TYR A 38 0.51 23.91 -1.78
CA TYR A 38 -0.23 22.79 -1.20
C TYR A 38 -0.19 22.80 0.33
N GLU A 39 0.98 23.00 0.92
CA GLU A 39 1.16 23.02 2.38
C GLU A 39 0.59 24.27 3.07
N THR A 40 0.16 25.26 2.31
CA THR A 40 -0.46 26.50 2.82
C THR A 40 -1.94 26.62 2.45
N ALA A 41 -2.53 25.53 1.94
CA ALA A 41 -3.91 25.48 1.44
C ALA A 41 -4.23 26.50 0.33
N LYS A 42 -3.23 27.13 -0.29
CA LYS A 42 -3.40 28.08 -1.41
C LYS A 42 -3.69 27.40 -2.75
N MET A 43 -3.56 26.07 -2.77
CA MET A 43 -3.83 25.21 -3.91
C MET A 43 -4.03 23.79 -3.41
N LEU A 44 -4.93 23.02 -4.03
CA LEU A 44 -5.06 21.60 -3.75
C LEU A 44 -4.14 20.78 -4.67
N PRO A 45 -3.46 19.74 -4.14
CA PRO A 45 -2.73 18.81 -4.99
C PRO A 45 -3.70 18.02 -5.87
N SER A 46 -3.34 17.81 -7.14
CA SER A 46 -4.12 16.94 -8.01
C SER A 46 -3.96 15.48 -7.60
N THR A 47 -4.90 14.64 -8.03
CA THR A 47 -4.83 13.18 -7.82
C THR A 47 -3.54 12.60 -8.40
N ILE A 48 -3.03 13.12 -9.51
CA ILE A 48 -1.76 12.69 -10.12
C ILE A 48 -0.57 12.96 -9.18
N VAL A 49 -0.54 14.13 -8.53
CA VAL A 49 0.51 14.48 -7.56
C VAL A 49 0.47 13.52 -6.36
N LEU A 50 -0.73 13.22 -5.84
CA LEU A 50 -0.91 12.28 -4.73
C LEU A 50 -0.49 10.86 -5.11
N LEU A 51 -0.89 10.36 -6.29
CA LEU A 51 -0.46 9.05 -6.78
C LEU A 51 1.06 8.96 -6.92
N SER A 52 1.70 9.99 -7.51
CA SER A 52 3.16 10.02 -7.59
C SER A 52 3.80 10.00 -6.21
N ALA A 53 3.21 10.69 -5.23
CA ALA A 53 3.72 10.72 -3.87
C ALA A 53 3.60 9.37 -3.13
N MET A 54 2.52 8.63 -3.37
CA MET A 54 2.32 7.30 -2.80
C MET A 54 3.43 6.31 -3.20
N ARG A 55 4.03 6.47 -4.39
CA ARG A 55 5.11 5.60 -4.88
C ARG A 55 6.37 5.62 -4.01
N PHE A 56 6.55 6.65 -3.19
CA PHE A 56 7.67 6.76 -2.26
C PHE A 56 7.21 6.83 -0.79
N GLY A 57 6.00 6.34 -0.51
CA GLY A 57 5.55 6.04 0.84
C GLY A 57 4.71 7.13 1.51
N LEU A 58 4.22 8.14 0.78
CA LEU A 58 3.25 9.10 1.32
C LEU A 58 1.87 8.42 1.53
N ASP A 59 1.27 8.59 2.71
CA ASP A 59 -0.06 8.05 3.03
C ASP A 59 -1.16 9.03 2.56
N ALA A 60 -1.61 8.86 1.33
CA ALA A 60 -2.69 9.68 0.76
C ALA A 60 -4.02 9.49 1.48
N SER A 61 -4.28 8.30 2.05
CA SER A 61 -5.49 8.03 2.84
C SER A 61 -5.50 8.89 4.10
N TYR A 62 -4.36 9.01 4.79
CA TYR A 62 -4.23 9.91 5.93
C TYR A 62 -4.41 11.37 5.52
N VAL A 63 -3.77 11.81 4.42
CA VAL A 63 -3.89 13.20 3.94
C VAL A 63 -5.36 13.55 3.66
N LEU A 64 -6.10 12.68 3.00
CA LEU A 64 -7.50 12.91 2.63
C LEU A 64 -8.47 12.76 3.80
N THR A 65 -8.29 11.76 4.65
CA THR A 65 -9.29 11.36 5.67
C THR A 65 -8.96 11.81 7.09
N GLY A 66 -7.70 12.12 7.37
CA GLY A 66 -7.19 12.41 8.70
C GLY A 66 -7.07 11.18 9.62
N LYS A 67 -7.40 9.98 9.15
CA LYS A 67 -7.24 8.74 9.91
C LYS A 67 -5.90 8.11 9.54
N LYS A 68 -4.98 8.03 10.51
CA LYS A 68 -3.72 7.31 10.31
C LYS A 68 -4.04 5.83 10.15
N SER A 69 -3.50 5.18 9.13
CA SER A 69 -3.57 3.72 9.07
C SER A 69 -2.70 3.13 10.18
N GLU A 70 -3.16 2.09 10.87
CA GLU A 70 -2.36 1.38 11.88
C GLU A 70 -1.13 0.68 11.27
N LEU A 71 -1.04 0.62 9.94
CA LEU A 71 0.10 0.11 9.19
C LEU A 71 1.14 1.22 8.99
N SER A 72 1.71 1.68 10.11
CA SER A 72 2.87 2.56 10.13
C SER A 72 4.11 1.80 9.62
N TYR A 73 4.33 1.77 8.30
CA TYR A 73 5.61 1.33 7.75
C TYR A 73 6.68 2.38 8.07
N THR A 74 7.41 2.16 9.17
CA THR A 74 8.63 2.90 9.44
C THR A 74 9.72 2.41 8.47
N THR A 75 10.36 3.34 7.78
CA THR A 75 11.29 3.10 6.66
C THR A 75 12.55 2.31 7.07
N LYS A 76 12.81 2.13 8.36
CA LYS A 76 13.89 1.25 8.86
C LYS A 76 13.45 -0.20 9.02
N GLU A 77 12.21 -0.45 9.45
CA GLU A 77 11.67 -1.81 9.56
C GLU A 77 11.24 -2.35 8.20
N ALA A 78 10.71 -1.52 7.29
CA ALA A 78 10.35 -1.96 5.95
C ALA A 78 11.57 -2.46 5.16
N LYS A 79 12.76 -1.87 5.34
CA LYS A 79 14.00 -2.37 4.71
C LYS A 79 14.46 -3.69 5.33
N SER A 80 14.34 -3.83 6.65
CA SER A 80 14.62 -5.09 7.36
C SER A 80 13.64 -6.20 6.99
N LEU A 81 12.35 -5.87 6.85
CA LEU A 81 11.28 -6.79 6.44
C LEU A 81 11.36 -7.11 4.95
N THR A 82 11.80 -6.19 4.09
CA THR A 82 12.03 -6.45 2.66
C THR A 82 13.27 -7.32 2.46
N LEU A 83 14.34 -7.10 3.24
CA LEU A 83 15.53 -7.96 3.24
C LEU A 83 15.19 -9.36 3.77
N LYS A 84 14.50 -9.45 4.92
CA LYS A 84 14.04 -10.74 5.48
C LYS A 84 13.03 -11.44 4.57
N ALA A 85 12.06 -10.71 3.99
CA ALA A 85 11.13 -11.28 3.02
C ALA A 85 11.83 -11.68 1.72
N SER A 86 12.89 -10.98 1.29
CA SER A 86 13.68 -11.38 0.13
C SER A 86 14.58 -12.60 0.42
N GLU A 87 15.11 -12.71 1.63
CA GLU A 87 15.89 -13.85 2.12
C GLU A 87 14.98 -15.08 2.29
N GLU A 88 13.78 -14.91 2.86
CA GLU A 88 12.72 -15.93 2.95
C GLU A 88 12.18 -16.31 1.55
N MET A 89 12.03 -15.36 0.61
CA MET A 89 11.64 -15.63 -0.78
C MET A 89 12.74 -16.37 -1.56
N THR A 90 14.03 -16.17 -1.23
CA THR A 90 15.13 -16.97 -1.80
C THR A 90 15.22 -18.37 -1.20
N ALA A 91 14.85 -18.55 0.07
CA ALA A 91 14.72 -19.87 0.69
C ALA A 91 13.48 -20.63 0.17
N TYR A 92 12.36 -19.94 -0.04
CA TYR A 92 11.10 -20.48 -0.57
C TYR A 92 11.23 -21.02 -2.01
N ASN A 93 12.01 -20.35 -2.86
CA ASN A 93 12.25 -20.79 -4.25
C ASN A 93 13.30 -21.91 -4.38
N SER A 94 13.92 -22.34 -3.27
CA SER A 94 14.94 -23.40 -3.26
C SER A 94 14.40 -24.77 -2.84
N SER A 95 13.10 -24.87 -2.50
CA SER A 95 12.44 -26.16 -2.31
C SER A 95 11.67 -26.55 -3.59
N PRO A 96 12.05 -27.62 -4.30
CA PRO A 96 11.41 -28.03 -5.57
C PRO A 96 9.91 -28.33 -5.46
N ASP A 97 9.38 -28.46 -4.24
CA ASP A 97 8.06 -29.03 -3.94
C ASP A 97 6.92 -27.98 -3.78
N MET A 98 7.17 -26.68 -4.02
CA MET A 98 6.13 -25.65 -3.86
C MET A 98 6.06 -24.62 -4.99
N LYS A 99 6.27 -25.06 -6.24
CA LYS A 99 5.83 -24.27 -7.39
C LYS A 99 4.32 -24.45 -7.56
N LEU A 100 3.56 -23.38 -7.29
CA LEU A 100 2.14 -23.33 -7.61
C LEU A 100 1.96 -23.66 -9.10
N THR A 101 1.08 -24.63 -9.37
CA THR A 101 0.62 -24.92 -10.72
C THR A 101 -0.06 -23.69 -11.31
N SER A 102 -0.13 -23.60 -12.65
CA SER A 102 -0.84 -22.52 -13.34
C SER A 102 -2.30 -22.39 -12.88
N ARG A 103 -2.91 -23.51 -12.50
CA ARG A 103 -4.29 -23.55 -11.99
C ARG A 103 -4.41 -22.92 -10.61
N GLU A 104 -3.49 -23.22 -9.70
CA GLU A 104 -3.48 -22.62 -8.36
C GLU A 104 -3.18 -21.12 -8.43
N GLN A 105 -2.28 -20.70 -9.32
CA GLN A 105 -2.00 -19.29 -9.54
C GLN A 105 -3.22 -18.52 -10.05
N THR A 106 -4.00 -19.14 -10.94
CA THR A 106 -5.23 -18.57 -11.48
C THR A 106 -6.30 -18.42 -10.40
N LEU A 107 -6.44 -19.41 -9.51
CA LEU A 107 -7.39 -19.37 -8.39
C LEU A 107 -7.07 -18.22 -7.43
N ILE A 108 -5.79 -18.00 -7.12
CA ILE A 108 -5.34 -16.89 -6.27
C ILE A 108 -5.68 -15.54 -6.92
N THR A 109 -5.49 -15.41 -8.23
CA THR A 109 -5.84 -14.18 -8.96
C THR A 109 -7.32 -13.87 -8.81
N TYR A 110 -8.21 -14.83 -9.09
CA TYR A 110 -9.65 -14.62 -8.93
C TYR A 110 -10.02 -14.31 -7.48
N TYR A 111 -9.43 -14.99 -6.50
CA TYR A 111 -9.70 -14.71 -5.11
C TYR A 111 -9.39 -13.26 -4.73
N ARG A 112 -8.31 -12.67 -5.26
CA ARG A 112 -7.93 -11.28 -4.96
C ARG A 112 -8.94 -10.26 -5.46
N GLU A 113 -9.49 -10.48 -6.65
CA GLU A 113 -10.43 -9.59 -7.34
C GLU A 113 -11.84 -9.57 -6.74
N VAL A 114 -12.21 -10.63 -6.00
CA VAL A 114 -13.54 -10.74 -5.40
C VAL A 114 -13.67 -9.88 -4.13
N ASN A 115 -14.86 -9.32 -3.93
CA ASN A 115 -15.17 -8.53 -2.72
C ASN A 115 -15.21 -9.40 -1.45
N HIS A 116 -15.37 -8.77 -0.28
CA HIS A 116 -15.31 -9.48 1.00
C HIS A 116 -16.37 -10.59 1.15
N GLU A 117 -17.60 -10.36 0.67
CA GLU A 117 -18.68 -11.35 0.76
C GLU A 117 -18.42 -12.57 -0.14
N GLY A 118 -17.92 -12.34 -1.35
CA GLY A 118 -17.54 -13.42 -2.25
C GLY A 118 -16.32 -14.21 -1.76
N LYS A 119 -15.33 -13.56 -1.12
CA LYS A 119 -14.21 -14.26 -0.46
C LYS A 119 -14.69 -15.19 0.64
N LYS A 120 -15.59 -14.72 1.51
CA LYS A 120 -16.20 -15.54 2.56
C LYS A 120 -16.91 -16.76 1.98
N THR A 121 -17.67 -16.56 0.90
CA THR A 121 -18.37 -17.64 0.20
C THR A 121 -17.39 -18.67 -0.37
N ILE A 122 -16.29 -18.21 -0.99
CA ILE A 122 -15.24 -19.09 -1.51
C ILE A 122 -14.60 -19.90 -0.38
N ASP A 123 -14.28 -19.28 0.76
CA ASP A 123 -13.71 -19.97 1.92
C ASP A 123 -14.66 -21.05 2.47
N ASP A 124 -15.94 -20.74 2.58
CA ASP A 124 -16.95 -21.66 3.09
C ASP A 124 -17.12 -22.86 2.14
N ILE A 125 -17.17 -22.63 0.82
CA ILE A 125 -17.23 -23.70 -0.18
C ILE A 125 -15.97 -24.56 -0.14
N ALA A 126 -14.78 -23.94 -0.09
CA ALA A 126 -13.51 -24.66 -0.05
C ALA A 126 -13.43 -25.57 1.19
N LYS A 127 -13.85 -25.07 2.35
CA LYS A 127 -13.93 -25.86 3.59
C LYS A 127 -14.92 -27.02 3.47
N LEU A 128 -16.11 -26.78 2.94
CA LEU A 128 -17.13 -27.82 2.73
C LEU A 128 -16.61 -28.94 1.82
N LEU A 129 -15.99 -28.59 0.70
CA LEU A 129 -15.43 -29.56 -0.25
C LEU A 129 -14.29 -30.37 0.37
N ALA A 130 -13.38 -29.73 1.12
CA ALA A 130 -12.31 -30.42 1.82
C ALA A 130 -12.85 -31.41 2.85
N MET A 131 -13.89 -31.04 3.60
CA MET A 131 -14.52 -31.91 4.59
C MET A 131 -15.26 -33.11 3.96
N GLN A 132 -15.78 -32.98 2.75
CA GLN A 132 -16.43 -34.09 2.03
C GLN A 132 -15.43 -35.14 1.57
N GLN A 133 -14.22 -34.75 1.19
CA GLN A 133 -13.16 -35.65 0.73
C GLN A 133 -12.53 -36.48 1.88
N VAL A 134 -12.72 -36.08 3.14
CA VAL A 134 -12.18 -36.78 4.32
C VAL A 134 -13.15 -37.86 4.84
N LYS A 135 -14.40 -37.89 4.37
CA LYS A 135 -15.47 -38.80 4.85
C LYS A 135 -15.71 -40.03 3.96
N SER A 136 -14.83 -40.28 2.99
CA SER A 136 -14.86 -41.39 2.04
C SER A 136 -13.54 -42.14 2.06
#